data_AF-K9X6W0-F1
#
_entry.id   AF-K9X6W0-F1
#
_cell.length_a   1.000
_cell.length_b   1.000
_cell.length_c   1.000
_cell.angle_alpha   90.00
_cell.angle_beta   90.00
_cell.angle_gamma   90.00
#
_symmetry.space_group_name_H-M   'P 1'
#
loop_
_entity.id
_entity.type
_entity.pdbx_description
1 polymer ?
#
loop_
_entity_poly.entity_id
_entity_poly.type
_entity_poly.pdbx_seq_one_letter_code
_entity_poly.pdbx_strand_id
1 'polypeptide(L)'
;MKKVERESINFKLPKPLVEALRAKARELETTATDLVIRGLHHVLSLTAEDTDNGIDTNVETRLQELETQLILVASRIEGRVDNGGDDDLKQRFLQFEQKTEAIAKRSEEIALRLAQIEGAISLLSQRSSTPQKRQSYQYHPPQLELQAYTGENLAKRLGIDAATLKRELHNQSSKDFERWCRSKDPGSVGWRFGDDGLFHPIK
;
A
#
# COMPACT_ATOMS: atom_id res chain seq x y z
N MET A 1 -26.90 -24.45 32.21
CA MET A 1 -26.20 -24.31 33.51
C MET A 1 -26.10 -25.69 34.13
N LYS A 2 -24.88 -26.22 34.35
CA LYS A 2 -24.73 -27.51 35.05
C LYS A 2 -25.26 -27.33 36.47
N LYS A 3 -26.21 -28.17 36.90
CA LYS A 3 -26.66 -28.21 38.30
C LYS A 3 -25.44 -28.67 39.11
N VAL A 4 -24.87 -27.77 39.91
CA VAL A 4 -23.84 -28.13 40.87
C VAL A 4 -24.57 -28.77 42.05
N GLU A 5 -24.37 -30.07 42.23
CA GLU A 5 -24.79 -30.77 43.44
C GLU A 5 -23.97 -30.21 44.60
N ARG A 6 -24.65 -29.70 45.62
CA ARG A 6 -24.03 -29.08 46.78
C ARG A 6 -24.26 -29.98 47.99
N GLU A 7 -23.20 -30.61 48.45
CA GLU A 7 -23.20 -31.32 49.72
C GLU A 7 -22.65 -30.39 50.82
N SER A 8 -23.33 -30.31 51.96
CA SER A 8 -22.90 -29.49 53.08
C SER A 8 -22.12 -30.31 54.09
N ILE A 9 -20.86 -29.91 54.32
CA ILE A 9 -20.05 -30.38 55.44
C ILE A 9 -20.02 -29.25 56.48
N ASN A 10 -20.51 -29.52 57.69
CA ASN A 10 -20.58 -28.52 58.76
C ASN A 10 -19.22 -28.35 59.46
N PHE A 11 -18.37 -27.46 58.94
CA PHE A 11 -17.11 -27.09 59.59
C PHE A 11 -17.34 -25.96 60.61
N LYS A 12 -16.88 -26.14 61.85
CA LYS A 12 -16.88 -25.09 62.88
C LYS A 12 -15.52 -24.42 62.95
N LEU A 13 -15.47 -23.12 62.69
CA LEU A 13 -14.25 -22.32 62.81
C LEU A 13 -14.13 -21.70 64.21
N PRO A 14 -12.91 -21.55 64.77
CA PRO A 14 -12.69 -20.76 65.97
C PRO A 14 -13.18 -19.32 65.80
N LYS A 15 -13.79 -18.73 66.85
CA LYS A 15 -14.33 -17.35 66.83
C LYS A 15 -13.33 -16.30 66.33
N PRO A 16 -12.04 -16.30 66.75
CA PRO A 16 -11.07 -15.30 66.28
C PRO A 16 -10.84 -15.36 64.76
N LEU A 17 -10.86 -16.57 64.19
CA LEU A 17 -10.65 -16.77 62.76
C LEU A 17 -11.85 -16.28 61.93
N VAL A 18 -13.07 -16.46 62.45
CA VAL A 18 -14.30 -15.95 61.83
C VAL A 18 -14.29 -14.43 61.79
N GLU A 19 -13.85 -13.78 62.88
CA GLU A 19 -13.72 -12.32 62.94
C GLU A 19 -12.67 -11.80 61.94
N ALA A 20 -11.52 -12.46 61.85
CA ALA A 20 -10.47 -12.12 60.89
C ALA A 20 -10.94 -12.27 59.43
N LEU A 21 -11.61 -13.37 59.10
CA LEU A 21 -12.15 -13.60 57.76
C LEU A 21 -13.20 -12.56 57.37
N ARG A 22 -14.09 -12.17 58.30
CA ARG A 22 -15.08 -11.11 58.05
C ARG A 22 -14.45 -9.73 57.92
N ALA A 23 -13.36 -9.45 58.64
CA ALA A 23 -12.61 -8.21 58.47
C ALA A 23 -11.98 -8.13 57.08
N LYS A 24 -11.27 -9.18 56.67
CA LYS A 24 -10.65 -9.27 55.33
C LYS A 24 -11.67 -9.29 54.19
N ALA A 25 -12.81 -9.94 54.37
CA ALA A 25 -13.89 -9.93 53.39
C ALA A 25 -14.43 -8.51 53.14
N ARG A 26 -14.54 -7.68 54.19
CA ARG A 26 -14.95 -6.28 54.06
C ARG A 26 -13.91 -5.43 53.33
N GLU A 27 -12.62 -5.65 53.60
CA GLU A 27 -11.52 -4.96 52.91
C GLU A 27 -11.50 -5.27 51.40
N LEU A 28 -11.84 -6.50 51.03
CA LEU A 28 -11.79 -6.99 49.65
C LEU A 28 -13.15 -6.94 48.93
N GLU A 29 -14.16 -6.30 49.51
CA GLU A 29 -15.54 -6.25 48.97
C GLU A 29 -16.11 -7.63 48.58
N THR A 30 -15.77 -8.67 49.36
CA THR A 30 -16.14 -10.07 49.10
C THR A 30 -16.84 -10.68 50.30
N THR A 31 -17.24 -11.95 50.21
CA THR A 31 -17.83 -12.68 51.34
C THR A 31 -16.78 -13.56 52.03
N ALA A 32 -16.91 -13.73 53.35
CA ALA A 32 -16.02 -14.63 54.09
C ALA A 32 -16.06 -16.08 53.55
N THR A 33 -17.22 -16.51 53.05
CA THR A 33 -17.39 -17.81 52.38
C THR A 33 -16.56 -17.87 51.09
N ASP A 34 -16.57 -16.82 50.28
CA ASP A 34 -15.81 -16.77 49.03
C ASP A 34 -14.30 -16.83 49.29
N LEU A 35 -13.82 -16.16 50.35
CA LEU A 35 -12.42 -16.27 50.78
C LEU A 35 -12.06 -17.68 51.24
N VAL A 36 -12.94 -18.35 52.00
CA VAL A 36 -12.72 -19.75 52.42
C VAL A 36 -12.73 -20.68 51.22
N ILE A 37 -13.65 -20.48 50.27
CA ILE A 37 -13.72 -21.27 49.03
C ILE A 37 -12.43 -21.09 48.23
N ARG A 38 -11.93 -19.86 48.05
CA ARG A 38 -10.66 -19.58 47.37
C ARG A 38 -9.47 -20.19 48.09
N GLY A 39 -9.42 -20.09 49.42
CA GLY A 39 -8.37 -20.71 50.23
C GLY A 39 -8.39 -22.23 50.13
N LEU A 40 -9.57 -22.85 50.14
CA LEU A 40 -9.73 -24.29 49.93
C LEU A 40 -9.32 -24.69 48.51
N HIS A 41 -9.71 -23.93 47.49
CA HIS A 41 -9.23 -24.16 46.12
C HIS A 41 -7.71 -24.08 46.04
N HIS A 42 -7.07 -23.11 46.69
CA HIS A 42 -5.62 -23.00 46.71
C HIS A 42 -4.96 -24.20 47.40
N VAL A 43 -5.47 -24.65 48.55
CA VAL A 43 -4.95 -25.85 49.26
C VAL A 43 -5.22 -27.14 48.48
N LEU A 44 -6.36 -27.23 47.81
CA LEU A 44 -6.71 -28.36 46.95
C LEU A 44 -5.91 -28.35 45.63
N SER A 45 -5.56 -27.16 45.12
CA SER A 45 -4.64 -26.99 43.99
C SER A 45 -3.20 -27.36 44.40
N LEU A 46 -2.73 -26.92 45.58
CA LEU A 46 -1.46 -27.32 46.18
C LEU A 46 -1.32 -28.84 46.37
N THR A 47 -2.43 -29.56 46.50
CA THR A 47 -2.44 -31.03 46.58
C THR A 47 -2.66 -31.72 45.24
N ALA A 48 -3.01 -30.96 44.20
CA ALA A 48 -3.01 -31.38 42.79
C ALA A 48 -1.71 -30.99 42.04
N GLU A 49 -0.78 -30.32 42.73
CA GLU A 49 0.49 -29.77 42.22
C GLU A 49 1.53 -30.78 41.75
N ASP A 50 1.30 -32.09 41.86
CA ASP A 50 2.09 -33.09 41.12
C ASP A 50 1.84 -33.01 39.60
N THR A 51 0.84 -32.23 39.15
CA THR A 51 0.50 -32.04 37.72
C THR A 51 0.54 -30.58 37.23
N ASP A 52 0.44 -29.58 38.11
CA ASP A 52 0.25 -28.16 37.72
C ASP A 52 1.55 -27.33 37.69
N ASN A 53 2.63 -27.80 38.33
CA ASN A 53 3.96 -27.18 38.24
C ASN A 53 4.50 -27.11 36.79
N GLY A 54 3.97 -27.92 35.87
CA GLY A 54 4.31 -27.85 34.44
C GLY A 54 3.60 -26.73 33.68
N ILE A 55 2.46 -26.23 34.17
CA ILE A 55 1.66 -25.20 33.49
C ILE A 55 2.19 -23.81 33.86
N ASP A 56 2.44 -23.56 35.14
CA ASP A 56 2.97 -22.27 35.60
C ASP A 56 4.40 -22.04 35.11
N THR A 57 5.25 -23.08 35.09
CA THR A 57 6.58 -22.99 34.47
C THR A 57 6.51 -22.72 32.96
N ASN A 58 5.55 -23.31 32.26
CA ASN A 58 5.33 -23.07 30.83
C ASN A 58 4.83 -21.63 30.57
N VAL A 59 3.90 -21.11 31.38
CA VAL A 59 3.43 -19.72 31.26
C VAL A 59 4.58 -18.75 31.51
N GLU A 60 5.37 -18.97 32.56
CA GLU A 60 6.52 -18.14 32.91
C GLU A 60 7.59 -18.15 31.78
N THR A 61 7.94 -19.32 31.26
CA THR A 61 8.90 -19.42 30.14
C THR A 61 8.39 -18.72 28.88
N ARG A 62 7.10 -18.85 28.56
CA ARG A 62 6.49 -18.15 27.42
C ARG A 62 6.43 -16.64 27.64
N LEU A 63 6.23 -16.18 28.87
CA LEU A 63 6.25 -14.76 29.20
C LEU A 63 7.66 -14.18 28.99
N GLN A 64 8.69 -14.87 29.50
CA GLN A 64 10.09 -14.50 29.30
C GLN A 64 10.47 -14.49 27.82
N GLU A 65 10.01 -15.46 27.04
CA GLU A 65 10.22 -15.49 25.60
C GLU A 65 9.55 -14.28 24.91
N LEU A 66 8.32 -13.95 25.26
CA LEU A 66 7.63 -12.77 24.72
C LEU A 66 8.34 -11.46 25.11
N GLU A 67 8.85 -11.34 26.34
CA GLU A 67 9.62 -10.18 26.77
C GLU A 67 10.90 -10.01 25.95
N THR A 68 11.65 -11.09 25.72
CA THR A 68 12.87 -11.03 24.89
C THR A 68 12.57 -10.66 23.44
N GLN A 69 11.49 -11.20 22.86
CA GLN A 69 11.05 -10.84 21.51
C GLN A 69 10.65 -9.36 21.43
N LEU A 70 9.98 -8.84 22.45
CA LEU A 70 9.55 -7.45 22.50
C LEU A 70 10.74 -6.48 22.62
N ILE A 71 11.75 -6.81 23.43
CA ILE A 71 13.01 -6.06 23.53
C ILE A 71 13.76 -6.05 22.18
N LEU A 72 13.77 -7.17 21.46
CA LEU A 72 14.40 -7.27 20.16
C LEU A 72 13.66 -6.43 19.09
N VAL A 73 12.33 -6.43 19.10
CA VAL A 73 11.53 -5.59 18.21
C VAL A 73 11.71 -4.10 18.55
N ALA A 74 11.72 -3.73 19.83
CA ALA A 74 11.94 -2.35 20.27
C ALA A 74 13.30 -1.83 19.81
N SER A 75 14.39 -2.57 20.07
CA SER A 75 15.74 -2.19 19.62
C SER A 75 15.87 -2.13 18.09
N ARG A 76 15.16 -3.00 17.35
CA ARG A 76 15.10 -2.93 15.89
C ARG A 76 14.36 -1.70 15.38
N ILE A 77 13.26 -1.30 16.04
CA ILE A 77 12.50 -0.12 15.68
C ILE A 77 13.32 1.14 15.98
N GLU A 78 13.92 1.22 17.16
CA GLU A 78 14.80 2.33 17.55
C GLU A 78 15.99 2.45 16.60
N GLY A 79 16.65 1.34 16.26
CA GLY A 79 17.73 1.33 15.27
C GLY A 79 17.30 1.71 13.85
N ARG A 80 16.00 1.58 13.51
CA ARG A 80 15.44 1.94 12.18
C ARG A 80 14.99 3.40 12.11
N VAL A 81 14.60 3.98 13.25
CA VAL A 81 14.29 5.41 13.37
C VAL A 81 15.58 6.23 13.30
N ASP A 82 16.69 5.70 13.81
CA ASP A 82 17.99 6.40 13.84
C ASP A 82 18.85 6.17 12.58
N ASN A 83 18.69 5.05 11.87
CA ASN A 83 19.44 4.77 10.64
C ASN A 83 18.59 4.91 9.37
N GLY A 84 18.64 6.10 8.77
CA GLY A 84 18.69 6.26 7.31
C GLY A 84 17.37 6.36 6.55
N GLY A 85 16.21 6.16 7.18
CA GLY A 85 14.92 6.41 6.53
C GLY A 85 14.65 7.89 6.29
N ASP A 86 15.01 8.73 7.27
CA ASP A 86 14.69 10.16 7.24
C ASP A 86 15.72 10.97 6.42
N ASP A 87 16.99 10.57 6.42
CA ASP A 87 18.05 11.24 5.66
C ASP A 87 17.98 10.97 4.15
N ASP A 88 17.63 9.75 3.72
CA ASP A 88 17.40 9.45 2.30
C ASP A 88 16.17 10.21 1.77
N LEU A 89 15.11 10.30 2.57
CA LEU A 89 13.91 11.09 2.23
C LEU A 89 14.22 12.58 2.16
N LYS A 90 14.99 13.14 3.10
CA LYS A 90 15.45 14.54 3.05
C LYS A 90 16.32 14.80 1.84
N GLN A 91 17.27 13.93 1.52
CA GLN A 91 18.12 14.07 0.35
C GLN A 91 17.31 14.01 -0.96
N ARG A 92 16.34 13.11 -1.04
CA ARG A 92 15.43 13.00 -2.18
C ARG A 92 14.53 14.24 -2.30
N PHE A 93 14.06 14.77 -1.19
CA PHE A 93 13.27 16.00 -1.14
C PHE A 93 14.08 17.21 -1.64
N LEU A 94 15.31 17.39 -1.16
CA LEU A 94 16.22 18.44 -1.64
C LEU A 94 16.50 18.31 -3.15
N GLN A 95 16.67 17.08 -3.65
CA GLN A 95 16.87 16.86 -5.07
C GLN A 95 15.62 17.21 -5.89
N PHE A 96 14.42 16.94 -5.38
CA PHE A 96 13.18 17.34 -6.03
C PHE A 96 13.03 18.87 -6.06
N GLU A 97 13.31 19.55 -4.95
CA GLU A 97 13.26 21.00 -4.86
C GLU A 97 14.18 21.66 -5.91
N GLN A 98 15.43 21.20 -6.00
CA GLN A 98 16.37 21.67 -7.03
C GLN A 98 15.89 21.41 -8.46
N LYS A 99 15.32 20.23 -8.73
CA LYS A 99 14.76 19.90 -10.05
C LYS A 99 13.57 20.81 -10.40
N THR A 100 12.72 21.11 -9.44
CA THR A 100 11.57 22.01 -9.65
C THR A 100 12.02 23.44 -9.92
N GLU A 101 13.03 23.94 -9.21
CA GLU A 101 13.60 25.27 -9.44
C GLU A 101 14.27 25.35 -10.83
N ALA A 102 14.98 24.31 -11.25
CA ALA A 102 15.60 24.23 -12.57
C ALA A 102 14.55 24.22 -13.70
N ILE A 103 13.43 23.50 -13.52
CA ILE A 103 12.31 23.50 -14.47
C ILE A 103 11.68 24.89 -14.54
N ALA A 104 11.46 25.55 -13.40
CA ALA A 104 10.92 26.90 -13.34
C ALA A 104 11.80 27.89 -14.13
N LYS A 105 13.11 27.91 -13.89
CA LYS A 105 14.06 28.77 -14.62
C LYS A 105 14.04 28.50 -16.13
N ARG A 106 14.03 27.22 -16.53
CA ARG A 106 13.97 26.84 -17.95
C ARG A 106 12.65 27.27 -18.60
N SER A 107 11.55 27.19 -17.86
CA SER A 107 10.23 27.63 -18.35
C SER A 107 10.18 29.15 -18.57
N GLU A 108 10.80 29.93 -17.68
CA GLU A 108 10.92 31.38 -17.81
C GLU A 108 11.80 31.76 -19.03
N GLU A 109 12.92 31.06 -19.23
CA GLU A 109 13.77 31.27 -20.41
C GLU A 109 13.02 30.98 -21.71
N ILE A 110 12.26 29.88 -21.77
CA ILE A 110 11.44 29.54 -22.94
C ILE A 110 10.40 30.62 -23.19
N ALA A 111 9.71 31.10 -22.16
CA ALA A 111 8.72 32.17 -22.29
C ALA A 111 9.36 33.45 -22.85
N LEU A 112 10.55 33.82 -22.38
CA LEU A 112 11.27 34.99 -22.87
C LEU A 112 11.70 34.84 -24.34
N ARG A 113 12.18 33.66 -24.75
CA ARG A 113 12.50 33.38 -26.15
C ARG A 113 11.27 33.41 -27.05
N LEU A 114 10.13 32.87 -26.58
CA LEU A 114 8.88 32.92 -27.32
C LEU A 114 8.42 34.37 -27.53
N ALA A 115 8.46 35.20 -26.49
CA ALA A 115 8.13 36.62 -26.60
C ALA A 115 9.02 37.36 -27.62
N GLN A 116 10.32 37.03 -27.67
CA GLN A 116 11.24 37.59 -28.68
C GLN A 116 10.87 37.15 -30.10
N ILE A 117 10.52 35.87 -30.29
CA ILE A 117 10.10 35.34 -31.59
C ILE A 117 8.80 36.00 -32.03
N GLU A 118 7.81 36.13 -31.15
CA GLU A 118 6.55 36.81 -31.43
C GLU A 118 6.74 38.28 -31.79
N GLY A 119 7.64 38.98 -31.09
CA GLY A 119 8.04 40.35 -31.43
C GLY A 119 8.68 40.44 -32.83
N ALA A 120 9.61 39.54 -33.15
CA ALA A 120 10.25 39.49 -34.47
C ALA A 120 9.26 39.18 -35.61
N ILE A 121 8.32 38.25 -35.39
CA ILE A 121 7.25 37.93 -36.35
C ILE A 121 6.34 39.14 -36.57
N SER A 122 5.99 39.86 -35.50
CA SER A 122 5.15 41.06 -35.59
C SER A 122 5.81 42.16 -36.43
N LEU A 123 7.11 42.39 -36.25
CA LEU A 123 7.88 43.35 -37.05
C LEU A 123 8.01 42.91 -38.52
N LEU A 124 8.19 41.61 -38.78
CA LEU A 124 8.24 41.07 -40.14
C LEU A 124 6.89 41.21 -40.86
N SER A 125 5.79 40.92 -40.16
CA SER A 125 4.44 41.04 -40.69
C SER A 125 4.05 42.49 -41.00
N GLN A 126 4.60 43.48 -40.29
CA GLN A 126 4.37 44.90 -40.58
C GLN A 126 5.16 45.39 -41.81
N ARG A 127 6.30 44.76 -42.15
CA ARG A 127 7.11 45.11 -43.33
C ARG A 127 6.60 44.50 -44.63
N SER A 128 5.75 43.47 -44.57
CA SER A 128 5.14 42.84 -45.74
C SER A 128 3.76 43.44 -46.07
N SER A 129 3.71 44.69 -46.51
CA SER A 129 2.47 45.34 -46.98
C SER A 129 2.19 45.12 -48.48
N THR A 130 2.98 44.29 -49.17
CA THR A 130 2.65 43.83 -50.52
C THR A 130 1.76 42.60 -50.45
N PRO A 131 0.65 42.54 -51.23
CA PRO A 131 -0.26 41.39 -51.26
C PRO A 131 0.41 40.26 -52.06
N GLN A 132 1.46 39.66 -51.51
CA GLN A 132 1.99 38.40 -51.98
C GLN A 132 0.97 37.33 -51.60
N LYS A 133 0.35 36.72 -52.62
CA LYS A 133 -0.47 35.51 -52.47
C LYS A 133 0.26 34.55 -51.54
N ARG A 134 -0.30 34.36 -50.35
CA ARG A 134 0.17 33.36 -49.38
C ARG A 134 0.08 32.01 -50.08
N GLN A 135 1.21 31.53 -50.59
CA GLN A 135 1.40 30.12 -50.82
C GLN A 135 1.28 29.49 -49.43
N SER A 136 0.16 28.84 -49.16
CA SER A 136 0.05 28.00 -47.98
C SER A 136 1.19 27.01 -48.08
N TYR A 137 2.22 27.17 -47.25
CA TYR A 137 3.21 26.13 -47.08
C TYR A 137 2.44 24.89 -46.65
N GLN A 138 2.27 23.99 -47.61
CA GLN A 138 1.63 22.72 -47.45
C GLN A 138 2.61 21.86 -46.65
N TYR A 139 2.70 22.16 -45.36
CA TYR A 139 3.47 21.37 -44.41
C TYR A 139 2.72 20.06 -44.26
N HIS A 140 3.10 19.08 -45.09
CA HIS A 140 2.76 17.69 -44.87
C HIS A 140 3.78 17.18 -43.85
N PRO A 141 3.42 17.05 -42.55
CA PRO A 141 4.28 16.35 -41.64
C PRO A 141 4.58 14.98 -42.25
N PRO A 142 5.84 14.48 -42.16
CA PRO A 142 6.17 13.17 -42.66
C PRO A 142 5.20 12.18 -42.05
N GLN A 143 4.44 11.48 -42.92
CA GLN A 143 3.58 10.39 -42.48
C GLN A 143 4.52 9.33 -41.90
N LEU A 144 4.64 9.29 -40.57
CA LEU A 144 5.40 8.26 -39.89
C LEU A 144 4.75 6.93 -40.26
N GLU A 145 5.46 6.15 -41.08
CA GLU A 145 5.06 4.79 -41.40
C GLU A 145 5.00 4.01 -40.08
N LEU A 146 3.80 3.57 -39.71
CA LEU A 146 3.61 2.81 -38.49
C LEU A 146 4.41 1.52 -38.61
N GLN A 147 5.30 1.30 -37.65
CA GLN A 147 6.08 0.08 -37.54
C GLN A 147 5.30 -0.97 -36.75
N ALA A 148 5.77 -2.21 -36.81
CA ALA A 148 5.26 -3.27 -35.98
C ALA A 148 5.49 -2.94 -34.49
N TYR A 149 4.47 -3.11 -33.66
CA TYR A 149 4.52 -2.80 -32.24
C TYR A 149 4.52 -4.05 -31.37
N THR A 150 5.23 -3.98 -30.25
CA THR A 150 5.03 -4.91 -29.14
C THR A 150 3.64 -4.68 -28.52
N GLY A 151 3.10 -5.68 -27.83
CA GLY A 151 1.79 -5.55 -27.19
C GLY A 151 1.68 -4.38 -26.22
N GLU A 152 2.76 -4.04 -25.51
CA GLU A 152 2.78 -2.88 -24.60
C GLU A 152 2.73 -1.55 -25.36
N ASN A 153 3.46 -1.43 -26.47
CA ASN A 153 3.47 -0.21 -27.27
C ASN A 153 2.13 0.01 -27.98
N LEU A 154 1.52 -1.07 -28.47
CA LEU A 154 0.17 -1.01 -29.03
C LEU A 154 -0.85 -0.63 -27.95
N ALA A 155 -0.79 -1.26 -26.77
CA ALA A 155 -1.71 -0.95 -25.67
C ALA A 155 -1.64 0.54 -25.27
N LYS A 156 -0.42 1.09 -25.15
CA LYS A 156 -0.21 2.54 -24.91
C LYS A 156 -0.85 3.41 -25.98
N ARG A 157 -0.67 3.06 -27.26
CA ARG A 157 -1.26 3.82 -28.39
C ARG A 157 -2.79 3.77 -28.39
N LEU A 158 -3.36 2.61 -28.09
CA LEU A 158 -4.81 2.41 -28.01
C LEU A 158 -5.42 2.97 -26.70
N GLY A 159 -4.60 3.45 -25.75
CA GLY A 159 -5.04 3.98 -24.48
C GLY A 159 -5.63 2.92 -23.54
N ILE A 160 -5.14 1.68 -23.61
CA ILE A 160 -5.61 0.54 -22.82
C ILE A 160 -4.45 -0.14 -22.09
N ASP A 161 -4.79 -1.02 -21.14
CA ASP A 161 -3.80 -1.87 -20.49
C ASP A 161 -3.42 -3.08 -21.35
N ALA A 162 -2.18 -3.55 -21.21
CA ALA A 162 -1.63 -4.69 -21.94
C ALA A 162 -2.40 -6.00 -21.62
N ALA A 163 -2.93 -6.15 -20.40
CA ALA A 163 -3.76 -7.30 -20.07
C ALA A 163 -5.10 -7.30 -20.82
N THR A 164 -5.69 -6.11 -21.00
CA THR A 164 -6.93 -5.95 -21.79
C THR A 164 -6.68 -6.27 -23.26
N LEU A 165 -5.56 -5.80 -23.83
CA LEU A 165 -5.17 -6.12 -25.21
C LEU A 165 -5.03 -7.64 -25.42
N LYS A 166 -4.35 -8.35 -24.51
CA LYS A 166 -4.20 -9.82 -24.58
C LYS A 166 -5.55 -10.54 -24.46
N ARG A 167 -6.43 -10.07 -23.58
CA ARG A 167 -7.77 -10.65 -23.42
C ARG A 167 -8.59 -10.52 -24.69
N GLU A 168 -8.62 -9.35 -25.31
CA GLU A 168 -9.36 -9.15 -26.56
C GLU A 168 -8.77 -9.94 -27.73
N LEU A 169 -7.44 -10.11 -27.75
CA LEU A 169 -6.78 -10.95 -28.74
C LEU A 169 -7.23 -12.42 -28.65
N HIS A 170 -7.43 -12.96 -27.45
CA HIS A 170 -7.89 -14.34 -27.26
C HIS A 170 -9.40 -14.52 -27.38
N ASN A 171 -10.18 -13.48 -27.05
CA ASN A 171 -11.64 -13.57 -27.02
C ASN A 171 -12.29 -13.35 -28.39
N GLN A 172 -11.60 -12.67 -29.31
CA GLN A 172 -12.16 -12.28 -30.61
C GLN A 172 -11.50 -13.02 -31.77
N SER A 173 -12.22 -13.11 -32.89
CA SER A 173 -11.60 -13.55 -34.14
C SER A 173 -10.58 -12.50 -34.63
N SER A 174 -9.58 -12.90 -35.43
CA SER A 174 -8.57 -11.96 -35.96
C SER A 174 -9.21 -10.74 -36.66
N LYS A 175 -10.31 -10.94 -37.39
CA LYS A 175 -11.00 -9.85 -38.10
C LYS A 175 -11.73 -8.90 -37.16
N ASP A 176 -12.32 -9.43 -36.09
CA ASP A 176 -13.03 -8.62 -35.11
C ASP A 176 -12.04 -7.83 -34.25
N PHE A 177 -10.91 -8.47 -33.88
CA PHE A 177 -9.81 -7.81 -33.21
C PHE A 177 -9.25 -6.64 -34.03
N GLU A 178 -9.02 -6.84 -35.33
CA GLU A 178 -8.57 -5.78 -36.24
C GLU A 178 -9.53 -4.57 -36.25
N ARG A 179 -10.84 -4.83 -36.31
CA ARG A 179 -11.89 -3.78 -36.26
C ARG A 179 -11.93 -3.08 -34.91
N TRP A 180 -11.79 -3.84 -33.83
CA TRP A 180 -11.76 -3.31 -32.48
C TRP A 180 -10.55 -2.39 -32.26
N CYS A 181 -9.35 -2.82 -32.70
CA CYS A 181 -8.16 -1.98 -32.71
C CYS A 181 -8.37 -0.72 -33.54
N ARG A 182 -8.95 -0.82 -34.74
CA ARG A 182 -9.26 0.32 -35.61
C ARG A 182 -10.17 1.34 -34.94
N SER A 183 -11.17 0.89 -34.18
CA SER A 183 -12.09 1.77 -33.44
C SER A 183 -11.43 2.49 -32.26
N LYS A 184 -10.32 1.97 -31.74
CA LYS A 184 -9.60 2.53 -30.59
C LYS A 184 -8.39 3.38 -31.00
N ASP A 185 -7.83 3.11 -32.18
CA ASP A 185 -6.65 3.80 -32.68
C ASP A 185 -6.96 5.25 -33.07
N PRO A 186 -6.22 6.26 -32.57
CA PRO A 186 -6.41 7.65 -32.97
C PRO A 186 -6.25 7.90 -34.48
N GLY A 187 -5.47 7.06 -35.16
CA GLY A 187 -5.28 7.09 -36.61
C GLY A 187 -6.26 6.20 -37.38
N SER A 188 -7.22 5.57 -36.72
CA SER A 188 -8.14 4.59 -37.33
C SER A 188 -7.42 3.46 -38.08
N VAL A 189 -6.30 2.99 -37.52
CA VAL A 189 -5.49 1.90 -38.09
C VAL A 189 -5.85 0.57 -37.44
N GLY A 190 -6.10 -0.45 -38.27
CA GLY A 190 -6.30 -1.81 -37.77
C GLY A 190 -4.96 -2.44 -37.40
N TRP A 191 -4.93 -3.33 -36.43
CA TRP A 191 -3.71 -4.01 -36.00
C TRP A 191 -3.93 -5.52 -36.00
N ARG A 192 -3.01 -6.27 -36.60
CA ARG A 192 -3.03 -7.75 -36.60
C ARG A 192 -1.81 -8.29 -35.90
N PHE A 193 -2.03 -9.31 -35.10
CA PHE A 193 -0.96 -10.07 -34.48
C PHE A 193 -0.31 -11.01 -35.50
N GLY A 194 0.99 -10.85 -35.73
CA GLY A 194 1.80 -11.69 -36.62
C GLY A 194 2.42 -12.87 -35.88
N ASP A 195 2.92 -13.84 -36.65
CA ASP A 195 3.62 -15.03 -36.13
C ASP A 195 4.97 -14.69 -35.48
N ASP A 196 5.48 -13.47 -35.70
CA ASP A 196 6.67 -12.90 -35.08
C ASP A 196 6.41 -12.36 -33.66
N GLY A 197 5.17 -12.45 -33.18
CA GLY A 197 4.78 -11.95 -31.87
C GLY A 197 4.61 -10.42 -31.80
N LEU A 198 4.58 -9.75 -32.95
CA LEU A 198 4.39 -8.31 -33.06
C LEU A 198 3.03 -7.98 -33.69
N PHE A 199 2.55 -6.77 -33.41
CA PHE A 199 1.33 -6.23 -34.01
C PHE A 199 1.68 -5.37 -35.22
N HIS A 200 1.22 -5.78 -36.39
CA HIS A 200 1.45 -5.09 -37.66
C HIS A 200 0.24 -4.21 -38.03
N PRO A 201 0.47 -2.97 -38.49
CA PRO A 201 -0.62 -2.09 -38.91
C PRO A 201 -1.21 -2.55 -40.24
N ILE A 202 -2.53 -2.48 -40.33
CA ILE A 202 -3.34 -2.80 -41.51
C ILE A 202 -4.13 -1.56 -41.90
N LYS A 203 -4.04 -1.20 -43.17
CA LYS A 203 -4.77 -0.09 -43.79
C LYS A 203 -6.22 -0.46 -44.08
#